data_AF-A0A060CNU2-F1
#
_entry.id   AF-A0A060CNU2-F1
#
_cell.length_a   1.000
_cell.length_b   1.000
_cell.length_c   1.000
_cell.angle_alpha   90.00
_cell.angle_beta   90.00
_cell.angle_gamma   90.00
#
_symmetry.space_group_name_H-M   'P 1'
#
loop_
_entity.id
_entity.type
_entity.pdbx_description
1 polymer ?
#
loop_
_entity_poly.entity_id
_entity_poly.type
_entity_poly.pdbx_seq_one_letter_code
_entity_poly.pdbx_strand_id
1 'polypeptide(L)'
;MEAAKSLSTRYRPVAHIIQSWNTDKGWMSERGWECPVIIDNMMNLELLFEATKLSGDSTFYKIAVAHADRTLTEQFRPDGSCYHVVDYSLKDGKVRNRQTAQGYSDNSVWSRGQAWAIYGFAACYRETKDKRYLGQALKYFFFYEKL
;
A
#
# COMPACT_ATOMS: atom_id res chain seq x y z
N MET A 1 -3.88 -13.07 16.75
CA MET A 1 -3.90 -13.95 15.56
C MET A 1 -5.11 -13.68 14.66
N GLU A 2 -6.34 -13.64 15.20
CA GLU A 2 -7.56 -13.42 14.38
C GLU A 2 -7.57 -12.13 13.56
N ALA A 3 -7.00 -11.03 14.08
CA ALA A 3 -6.87 -9.78 13.32
C ALA A 3 -6.04 -9.95 12.03
N ALA A 4 -4.93 -10.68 12.08
CA ALA A 4 -4.07 -10.92 10.91
C ALA A 4 -4.75 -11.86 9.90
N LYS A 5 -5.48 -12.88 10.37
CA LYS A 5 -6.32 -13.73 9.51
C LYS A 5 -7.38 -12.91 8.80
N SER A 6 -8.11 -12.07 9.54
CA SER A 6 -9.13 -11.18 8.99
C SER A 6 -8.55 -10.24 7.92
N LEU A 7 -7.42 -9.56 8.21
CA LEU A 7 -6.73 -8.71 7.24
C LEU A 7 -6.31 -9.49 5.98
N SER A 8 -5.81 -10.72 6.15
CA SER A 8 -5.36 -11.56 5.04
C SER A 8 -6.48 -11.95 4.07
N THR A 9 -7.75 -12.01 4.52
CA THR A 9 -8.90 -12.24 3.63
C THR A 9 -9.10 -11.13 2.59
N ARG A 10 -8.49 -9.96 2.81
CA ARG A 10 -8.52 -8.83 1.88
C ARG A 10 -7.44 -8.90 0.81
N TYR A 11 -6.53 -9.88 0.88
CA TYR A 11 -5.55 -10.12 -0.18
C TYR A 11 -6.25 -10.54 -1.47
N ARG A 12 -5.80 -9.99 -2.60
CA ARG A 12 -6.27 -10.32 -3.96
C ARG A 12 -5.09 -10.92 -4.72
N PRO A 13 -5.05 -12.24 -4.91
CA PRO A 13 -3.86 -12.93 -5.42
C PRO A 13 -3.50 -12.52 -6.85
N VAL A 14 -4.49 -12.19 -7.69
CA VAL A 14 -4.26 -11.74 -9.09
C VAL A 14 -3.57 -10.38 -9.13
N ALA A 15 -3.99 -9.46 -8.26
CA ALA A 15 -3.45 -8.09 -8.21
C ALA A 15 -2.25 -7.94 -7.27
N HIS A 16 -1.95 -8.96 -6.47
CA HIS A 16 -0.89 -8.97 -5.45
C HIS A 16 -1.00 -7.83 -4.42
N ILE A 17 -2.22 -7.50 -4.00
CA ILE A 17 -2.49 -6.40 -3.06
C ILE A 17 -3.46 -6.81 -1.97
N ILE A 18 -3.50 -6.04 -0.90
CA ILE A 18 -4.55 -6.05 0.11
C ILE A 18 -5.53 -4.94 -0.27
N GLN A 19 -6.79 -5.29 -0.54
CA GLN A 19 -7.82 -4.31 -0.88
C GLN A 19 -8.14 -3.43 0.33
N SER A 20 -8.05 -2.10 0.20
CA SER A 20 -8.21 -1.20 1.35
C SER A 20 -9.67 -1.07 1.78
N TRP A 21 -10.58 -0.84 0.84
CA TRP A 21 -12.01 -0.68 1.12
C TRP A 21 -12.88 -1.56 0.23
N ASN A 22 -14.03 -1.96 0.74
CA ASN A 22 -15.08 -2.52 -0.10
C ASN A 22 -15.71 -1.37 -0.91
N THR A 23 -16.19 -1.67 -2.11
CA THR A 23 -16.70 -0.68 -3.07
C THR A 23 -18.20 -0.81 -3.32
N ASP A 24 -18.89 -1.64 -2.53
CA ASP A 24 -20.32 -1.93 -2.69
C ASP A 24 -21.24 -0.94 -1.96
N LYS A 25 -20.68 -0.05 -1.13
CA LYS A 25 -21.46 0.86 -0.25
C LYS A 25 -20.79 2.22 -0.05
N GLY A 26 -21.62 3.21 0.28
CA GLY A 26 -21.21 4.54 0.71
C GLY A 26 -20.54 5.35 -0.40
N TRP A 27 -19.78 6.38 -0.02
CA TRP A 27 -19.11 7.24 -1.00
C TRP A 27 -18.13 6.46 -1.91
N MET A 28 -17.62 5.30 -1.47
CA MET A 28 -16.74 4.45 -2.28
C MET A 28 -17.44 3.87 -3.51
N SER A 29 -18.74 3.53 -3.43
CA SER A 29 -19.47 2.99 -4.58
C SER A 29 -19.67 4.03 -5.69
N GLU A 30 -19.63 5.31 -5.35
CA GLU A 30 -19.76 6.42 -6.31
C GLU A 30 -18.43 6.72 -7.04
N ARG A 31 -17.32 6.11 -6.61
CA ARG A 31 -15.98 6.36 -7.19
C ARG A 31 -15.67 5.54 -8.43
N GLY A 32 -16.43 4.49 -8.71
CA GLY A 32 -16.17 3.56 -9.81
C GLY A 32 -14.92 2.69 -9.62
N TRP A 33 -14.43 2.55 -8.39
CA TRP A 33 -13.31 1.68 -8.05
C TRP A 33 -13.71 0.20 -8.03
N GLU A 34 -12.79 -0.66 -8.45
CA GLU A 34 -12.95 -2.12 -8.41
C GLU A 34 -12.17 -2.72 -7.24
N CYS A 35 -10.91 -2.32 -7.08
CA CYS A 35 -10.04 -2.74 -5.99
C CYS A 35 -9.11 -1.59 -5.55
N PRO A 36 -9.62 -0.64 -4.75
CA PRO A 36 -8.84 0.51 -4.32
C PRO A 36 -7.82 0.12 -3.26
N VAL A 37 -6.58 0.58 -3.46
CA VAL A 37 -5.46 0.45 -2.53
C VAL A 37 -4.94 1.84 -2.16
N ILE A 38 -4.94 2.13 -0.87
CA ILE A 38 -4.41 3.38 -0.32
C ILE A 38 -2.99 3.22 0.20
N ILE A 39 -2.19 4.28 0.14
CA ILE A 39 -0.81 4.25 0.66
C ILE A 39 -0.74 3.94 2.17
N ASP A 40 -1.76 4.34 2.94
CA ASP A 40 -1.91 4.05 4.37
C ASP A 40 -1.91 2.54 4.63
N ASN A 41 -2.28 1.72 3.64
CA ASN A 41 -2.31 0.27 3.78
C ASN A 41 -0.91 -0.33 4.03
N MET A 42 0.16 0.42 3.72
CA MET A 42 1.53 0.04 4.09
C MET A 42 1.73 -0.05 5.60
N MET A 43 1.02 0.78 6.39
CA MET A 43 1.10 0.75 7.85
C MET A 43 0.53 -0.55 8.43
N ASN A 44 -0.47 -1.12 7.78
CA ASN A 44 -1.14 -2.34 8.23
C ASN A 44 -0.28 -3.59 8.06
N LEU A 45 0.81 -3.52 7.28
CA LEU A 45 1.68 -4.67 7.02
C LEU A 45 2.45 -5.11 8.27
N GLU A 46 2.72 -4.22 9.21
CA GLU A 46 3.38 -4.57 10.47
C GLU A 46 2.61 -5.65 11.23
N LEU A 47 1.27 -5.61 11.20
CA LEU A 47 0.42 -6.65 11.81
C LEU A 47 0.69 -8.04 11.20
N LEU A 48 0.89 -8.11 9.88
CA LEU A 48 1.15 -9.37 9.19
C LEU A 48 2.57 -9.87 9.44
N PHE A 49 3.57 -8.97 9.44
CA PHE A 49 4.94 -9.34 9.81
C PHE A 49 5.01 -9.88 11.23
N GLU A 50 4.35 -9.21 12.19
CA GLU A 50 4.32 -9.65 13.57
C GLU A 50 3.57 -10.98 13.74
N ALA A 51 2.47 -11.17 13.02
CA ALA A 51 1.75 -12.44 13.03
C ALA A 51 2.62 -13.61 12.53
N THR A 52 3.47 -13.40 11.51
CA THR A 52 4.45 -14.41 11.10
C THR A 52 5.44 -14.73 12.20
N LYS A 53 6.01 -13.74 12.89
CA LYS A 53 6.97 -13.99 13.99
C LYS A 53 6.35 -14.79 15.13
N LEU A 54 5.12 -14.47 15.50
CA LEU A 54 4.42 -15.10 16.62
C LEU A 54 3.93 -16.52 16.31
N SER A 55 3.53 -16.79 15.06
CA SER A 55 2.95 -18.10 14.68
C SER A 55 3.90 -19.03 13.94
N GLY A 56 4.95 -18.50 13.31
CA GLY A 56 5.74 -19.22 12.31
C GLY A 56 5.03 -19.38 10.95
N ASP A 57 3.79 -18.90 10.78
CA ASP A 57 3.08 -18.99 9.50
C ASP A 57 3.64 -17.97 8.50
N SER A 58 4.36 -18.48 7.50
CA SER A 58 4.95 -17.67 6.42
C SER A 58 3.92 -16.99 5.50
N THR A 59 2.64 -17.37 5.57
CA THR A 59 1.58 -16.82 4.71
C THR A 59 1.42 -15.31 4.91
N PHE A 60 1.43 -14.84 6.16
CA PHE A 60 1.30 -13.41 6.46
C PHE A 60 2.47 -12.59 5.89
N TYR A 61 3.70 -13.07 6.06
CA TYR A 61 4.89 -12.46 5.47
C TYR A 61 4.81 -12.38 3.95
N LYS A 62 4.41 -13.48 3.28
CA LYS A 62 4.29 -13.51 1.81
C LYS A 62 3.25 -12.51 1.30
N ILE A 63 2.11 -12.39 1.98
CA ILE A 63 1.07 -11.40 1.65
C ILE A 63 1.61 -9.98 1.84
N ALA A 64 2.30 -9.71 2.95
CA ALA A 64 2.84 -8.39 3.25
C ALA A 64 3.90 -7.96 2.22
N VAL A 65 4.85 -8.85 1.90
CA VAL A 65 5.88 -8.59 0.88
C VAL A 65 5.26 -8.38 -0.50
N ALA A 66 4.33 -9.24 -0.92
CA ALA A 66 3.66 -9.09 -2.22
C ALA A 66 2.96 -7.73 -2.34
N HIS A 67 2.27 -7.29 -1.28
CA HIS A 67 1.64 -5.98 -1.24
C HIS A 67 2.65 -4.83 -1.30
N ALA A 68 3.74 -4.92 -0.53
CA ALA A 68 4.79 -3.90 -0.51
C ALA A 68 5.50 -3.77 -1.87
N ASP A 69 5.84 -4.90 -2.51
CA ASP A 69 6.44 -4.94 -3.85
C ASP A 69 5.52 -4.34 -4.91
N ARG A 70 4.22 -4.65 -4.85
CA ARG A 70 3.25 -4.10 -5.80
C ARG A 70 3.05 -2.60 -5.60
N THR A 71 2.94 -2.17 -4.35
CA THR A 71 2.83 -0.75 -3.98
C THR A 71 4.06 0.02 -4.45
N LEU A 72 5.28 -0.52 -4.25
CA LEU A 72 6.54 0.07 -4.71
C LEU A 72 6.56 0.34 -6.23
N THR A 73 5.93 -0.55 -7.00
CA THR A 73 5.88 -0.45 -8.47
C THR A 73 4.88 0.58 -8.96
N GLU A 74 3.71 0.69 -8.33
CA GLU A 74 2.53 1.33 -8.94
C GLU A 74 2.07 2.62 -8.26
N GLN A 75 2.37 2.79 -6.97
CA GLN A 75 1.86 3.90 -6.15
C GLN A 75 2.72 5.17 -6.25
N PHE A 76 3.81 5.12 -7.00
CA PHE A 76 4.89 6.09 -7.01
C PHE A 76 4.96 6.86 -8.33
N ARG A 77 5.14 8.18 -8.27
CA ARG A 77 5.44 9.02 -9.43
C ARG A 77 6.96 9.08 -9.69
N PRO A 78 7.39 9.43 -10.92
CA PRO A 78 8.82 9.55 -11.23
C PRO A 78 9.59 10.51 -10.31
N ASP A 79 8.94 11.61 -9.92
CA ASP A 79 9.47 12.65 -9.04
C ASP A 79 9.67 12.21 -7.58
N GLY A 80 9.15 11.04 -7.18
CA GLY A 80 9.23 10.55 -5.81
C GLY A 80 8.07 10.98 -4.90
N SER A 81 6.97 11.50 -5.45
CA SER A 81 5.71 11.67 -4.72
C SER A 81 4.77 10.48 -4.93
N CYS A 82 3.92 10.12 -3.95
CA CYS A 82 2.96 9.00 -4.10
C CYS A 82 1.55 9.50 -4.46
N TYR A 83 0.83 8.65 -5.20
CA TYR A 83 -0.62 8.72 -5.26
C TYR A 83 -1.20 8.26 -3.93
N HIS A 84 -2.34 8.84 -3.55
CA HIS A 84 -3.05 8.34 -2.37
C HIS A 84 -3.69 6.99 -2.69
N VAL A 85 -4.47 6.89 -3.77
CA VAL A 85 -5.22 5.68 -4.15
C VAL A 85 -4.75 5.17 -5.52
N VAL A 86 -4.56 3.86 -5.65
CA VAL A 86 -4.45 3.17 -6.94
C VAL A 86 -5.52 2.09 -7.00
N ASP A 87 -6.32 2.11 -8.06
CA ASP A 87 -7.38 1.14 -8.31
C ASP A 87 -6.89 0.05 -9.25
N TYR A 88 -7.14 -1.22 -8.91
CA TYR A 88 -6.71 -2.38 -9.68
C TYR A 88 -7.90 -3.19 -10.20
N SER A 89 -7.75 -3.82 -11.36
CA SER A 89 -8.74 -4.81 -11.80
C SER A 89 -8.59 -6.12 -11.02
N LEU A 90 -9.71 -6.66 -10.54
CA LEU A 90 -9.76 -7.99 -9.91
C LEU A 90 -9.57 -9.10 -10.94
N LYS A 91 -9.83 -8.83 -12.22
CA LYS A 91 -9.71 -9.80 -13.31
C LYS A 91 -8.26 -10.11 -13.67
N ASP A 92 -7.43 -9.08 -13.84
CA ASP A 92 -6.07 -9.24 -14.37
C ASP A 92 -4.98 -8.45 -13.62
N GLY A 93 -5.33 -7.76 -12.53
CA GLY A 93 -4.37 -7.05 -11.68
C GLY A 93 -3.81 -5.76 -12.28
N LYS A 94 -4.28 -5.32 -13.45
CA LYS A 94 -3.83 -4.07 -14.06
C LYS A 94 -4.33 -2.86 -13.28
N VAL A 95 -3.52 -1.81 -13.29
CA VAL A 95 -3.92 -0.50 -12.77
C VAL A 95 -5.00 0.08 -13.67
N ARG A 96 -6.13 0.45 -13.06
CA ARG A 96 -7.26 1.11 -13.70
C ARG A 96 -7.12 2.62 -13.60
N ASN A 97 -6.88 3.12 -12.39
CA ASN A 97 -6.82 4.55 -12.08
C ASN A 97 -5.79 4.85 -10.97
N ARG A 98 -5.28 6.08 -10.96
CA ARG A 98 -4.48 6.63 -9.84
C ARG A 98 -5.07 7.97 -9.43
N GLN A 99 -5.50 8.08 -8.16
CA GLN A 99 -6.39 9.15 -7.70
C GLN A 99 -6.12 9.53 -6.24
N THR A 100 -6.94 10.43 -5.71
CA THR A 100 -6.98 10.78 -4.29
C THR A 100 -8.37 10.62 -3.68
N ALA A 101 -8.39 10.31 -2.38
CA ALA A 101 -9.60 10.37 -1.55
C ALA A 101 -9.61 11.57 -0.58
N GLN A 102 -8.44 12.12 -0.23
CA GLN A 102 -8.29 13.15 0.81
C GLN A 102 -7.29 14.26 0.47
N GLY A 103 -6.57 14.13 -0.65
CA GLY A 103 -5.71 15.19 -1.17
C GLY A 103 -6.53 16.23 -1.94
N TYR A 104 -5.92 17.36 -2.23
CA TYR A 104 -6.57 18.47 -2.95
C TYR A 104 -7.03 18.07 -4.36
N SER A 105 -6.21 17.30 -5.08
CA SER A 105 -6.52 16.74 -6.41
C SER A 105 -5.79 15.42 -6.63
N ASP A 106 -6.18 14.66 -7.67
CA ASP A 106 -5.55 13.36 -8.00
C ASP A 106 -4.03 13.46 -8.26
N ASN A 107 -3.59 14.62 -8.75
CA ASN A 107 -2.18 14.92 -9.00
C ASN A 107 -1.51 15.71 -7.87
N SER A 108 -2.23 16.04 -6.80
CA SER A 108 -1.65 16.66 -5.62
C SER A 108 -0.81 15.68 -4.80
N VAL A 109 0.04 16.23 -3.95
CA VAL A 109 0.87 15.49 -3.00
C VAL A 109 0.27 15.63 -1.61
N TRP A 110 -0.55 14.67 -1.21
CA TRP A 110 -1.15 14.69 0.12
C TRP A 110 -0.10 14.35 1.18
N SER A 111 0.16 15.30 2.08
CA SER A 111 1.33 15.26 2.98
C SER A 111 1.36 14.02 3.88
N ARG A 112 0.22 13.69 4.50
CA ARG A 112 0.09 12.49 5.35
C ARG A 112 0.27 11.19 4.56
N GLY A 113 -0.15 11.14 3.30
CA GLY A 113 0.08 9.99 2.44
C GLY A 113 1.57 9.74 2.18
N GLN A 114 2.37 10.81 2.02
CA GLN A 114 3.82 10.65 1.89
C GLN A 114 4.45 10.17 3.21
N ALA A 115 3.97 10.66 4.36
CA ALA A 115 4.45 10.22 5.66
C ALA A 115 4.21 8.72 5.87
N TRP A 116 3.03 8.22 5.47
CA TRP A 116 2.74 6.79 5.48
C TRP A 116 3.62 5.98 4.54
N ALA A 117 3.96 6.51 3.36
CA ALA A 117 4.93 5.85 2.49
C ALA A 117 6.30 5.73 3.17
N ILE A 118 6.85 6.83 3.71
CA ILE A 118 8.16 6.83 4.39
C ILE A 118 8.18 5.80 5.52
N TYR A 119 7.20 5.87 6.42
CA TYR A 119 7.13 4.95 7.55
C TYR A 119 6.94 3.52 7.09
N GLY A 120 5.96 3.25 6.23
CA GLY A 120 5.60 1.91 5.79
C GLY A 120 6.75 1.19 5.09
N PHE A 121 7.50 1.90 4.25
CA PHE A 121 8.69 1.32 3.60
C PHE A 121 9.87 1.16 4.56
N ALA A 122 10.06 2.06 5.53
CA ALA A 122 11.04 1.86 6.60
C ALA A 122 10.71 0.62 7.46
N ALA A 123 9.43 0.41 7.79
CA ALA A 123 8.95 -0.78 8.47
C ALA A 123 9.19 -2.05 7.62
N CYS A 124 8.84 -2.03 6.33
CA CYS A 124 9.12 -3.18 5.45
C CYS A 124 10.62 -3.50 5.37
N TYR A 125 11.50 -2.49 5.31
CA TYR A 125 12.95 -2.72 5.39
C TYR A 125 13.36 -3.34 6.73
N ARG A 126 12.82 -2.87 7.86
CA ARG A 126 13.12 -3.43 9.18
C ARG A 126 12.82 -4.94 9.22
N GLU A 127 11.68 -5.35 8.67
CA GLU A 127 11.17 -6.73 8.72
C GLU A 127 11.81 -7.66 7.68
N THR A 128 12.20 -7.14 6.51
CA THR A 128 12.67 -7.96 5.37
C THR A 128 14.17 -7.82 5.08
N LYS A 129 14.79 -6.73 5.56
CA LYS A 129 16.14 -6.26 5.18
C LYS A 129 16.32 -5.97 3.68
N ASP A 130 15.25 -5.89 2.91
CA ASP A 130 15.33 -5.56 1.49
C ASP A 130 15.59 -4.06 1.27
N LYS A 131 16.80 -3.76 0.75
CA LYS A 131 17.27 -2.39 0.53
C LYS A 131 16.41 -1.58 -0.46
N ARG A 132 15.61 -2.23 -1.31
CA ARG A 132 14.67 -1.54 -2.21
C ARG A 132 13.68 -0.68 -1.42
N TYR A 133 13.19 -1.19 -0.30
CA TYR A 133 12.26 -0.46 0.57
C TYR A 133 12.93 0.73 1.27
N LEU A 134 14.16 0.54 1.78
CA LEU A 134 14.93 1.65 2.36
C LEU A 134 15.20 2.75 1.32
N GLY A 135 15.62 2.36 0.11
CA GLY A 135 15.85 3.30 -0.99
C GLY A 135 14.61 4.12 -1.32
N GLN A 136 13.44 3.47 -1.32
CA GLN A 136 12.17 4.17 -1.56
C GLN A 136 11.81 5.15 -0.44
N ALA A 137 11.97 4.75 0.83
CA ALA A 137 11.73 5.63 1.97
C ALA A 137 12.64 6.87 1.95
N LEU A 138 13.92 6.70 1.62
CA LEU A 138 14.88 7.81 1.49
C LEU A 138 14.55 8.72 0.30
N LYS A 139 14.16 8.15 -0.86
CA LYS A 139 13.74 8.95 -2.02
C LYS A 139 12.59 9.92 -1.63
N TYR A 140 11.69 9.48 -0.76
CA TYR A 140 10.55 10.28 -0.28
C TYR A 140 10.95 11.33 0.73
N PHE A 141 11.83 10.96 1.67
CA PHE A 141 12.35 11.91 2.63
C PHE A 141 13.03 13.10 1.91
N PHE A 142 13.87 12.81 0.92
CA PHE A 142 14.56 13.83 0.12
C PHE A 142 13.67 14.58 -0.88
N PHE A 143 12.47 14.09 -1.20
CA PHE A 143 11.49 14.88 -1.97
C PHE A 143 11.03 16.11 -1.16
N TYR A 144 10.83 15.96 0.16
CA TYR A 144 10.41 17.06 1.03
C TYR A 144 11.48 18.11 1.27
N GLU A 145 12.76 17.75 1.24
CA GLU A 145 13.85 18.73 1.36
C GLU A 145 13.94 19.68 0.15
N LYS A 146 13.24 19.36 -0.95
CA LYS A 146 13.24 20.15 -2.19
C LYS A 146 12.00 21.04 -2.37
N LEU A 147 11.04 20.97 -1.44
CA LEU A 147 9.84 21.82 -1.42
C LEU A 147 10.09 23.11 -0.65
#